data_AF-A0A3N5S618-F1
#
_entry.id   AF-A0A3N5S618-F1
#
_cell.length_a   1.000
_cell.length_b   1.000
_cell.length_c   1.000
_cell.angle_alpha   90.00
_cell.angle_beta   90.00
_cell.angle_gamma   90.00
#
_symmetry.space_group_name_H-M   'P 1'
#
loop_
_entity.id
_entity.type
_entity.pdbx_description
1 polymer ?
#
loop_
_entity_poly.entity_id
_entity_poly.type
_entity_poly.pdbx_seq_one_letter_code
_entity_poly.pdbx_strand_id
1 'polypeptide(L)'
;RTCESFLHESKVKFNKGSVVYNGKITYIRDFPISINVDALREIAESSEVAQHRTSFEDRFGEYRLIVRVDRTEPSKNIVRGFQAFDELLTLHPEHLGKVMFLALLVPSRMEVHEYQDYLDELMAAAGRVNVKHGTSEWEPVRVLVGENYQRAVAALQIYDVLLVNSINDGMNLVAKEGPTVNRRYGVLILSETTGAHQQLNVGASVISPCDVYGTAQALHEALNMPAEERKERAKRLVETIEREDIERWLCWQLEAVASLKL
;
A
#
# COMPACT_ATOMS: atom_id res chain seq x y z
N ARG A 1 -0.83 28.13 6.99
CA ARG A 1 -1.68 28.40 5.81
C ARG A 1 -3.16 28.33 6.18
N THR A 2 -3.77 27.16 6.40
CA THR A 2 -5.20 27.08 6.82
C THR A 2 -5.51 27.93 8.06
N CYS A 3 -4.72 27.83 9.13
CA CYS A 3 -4.94 28.67 10.32
C CYS A 3 -4.84 30.18 10.00
N GLU A 4 -3.89 30.61 9.18
CA GLU A 4 -3.74 32.03 8.81
C GLU A 4 -4.92 32.52 7.96
N SER A 5 -5.48 31.64 7.12
CA SER A 5 -6.60 31.95 6.23
C SER A 5 -7.95 32.02 6.95
N PHE A 6 -8.17 31.20 7.99
CA PHE A 6 -9.48 31.04 8.61
C PHE A 6 -9.56 31.48 10.08
N LEU A 7 -8.42 31.59 10.79
CA LEU A 7 -8.37 32.06 12.17
C LEU A 7 -7.79 33.47 12.20
N HIS A 8 -8.67 34.46 12.16
CA HIS A 8 -8.31 35.87 12.36
C HIS A 8 -7.54 36.04 13.67
N GLU A 9 -6.49 36.87 13.68
CA GLU A 9 -5.57 37.08 14.82
C GLU A 9 -4.66 35.90 15.18
N SER A 10 -4.73 34.77 14.47
CA SER A 10 -3.77 33.68 14.69
C SER A 10 -2.36 34.09 14.26
N LYS A 11 -1.35 33.66 15.04
CA LYS A 11 0.06 33.82 14.70
C LYS A 11 0.68 32.43 14.53
N VAL A 12 0.93 32.04 13.29
CA VAL A 12 1.57 30.76 12.96
C VAL A 12 3.09 30.94 12.98
N LYS A 13 3.77 30.13 13.81
CA LYS A 13 5.23 30.07 13.89
C LYS A 13 5.70 28.77 13.27
N PHE A 14 5.85 28.75 11.94
CA PHE A 14 6.24 27.55 11.19
C PHE A 14 7.55 26.92 11.70
N ASN A 15 8.56 27.75 11.96
CA ASN A 15 9.85 27.30 12.49
C ASN A 15 9.79 26.67 13.90
N LYS A 16 8.74 26.95 14.67
CA LYS A 16 8.53 26.38 16.01
C LYS A 16 7.47 25.28 16.03
N GLY A 17 6.81 25.05 14.89
CA GLY A 17 5.62 24.20 14.80
C GLY A 17 4.60 24.59 15.85
N SER A 18 4.17 25.86 15.89
CA SER A 18 3.15 26.30 16.84
C SER A 18 2.23 27.38 16.29
N VAL A 19 1.02 27.44 16.83
CA VAL A 19 -0.01 28.44 16.52
C VAL A 19 -0.40 29.14 17.81
N VAL A 20 -0.37 30.46 17.81
CA VAL A 20 -0.92 31.27 18.90
C VAL A 20 -2.27 31.80 18.47
N TYR A 21 -3.32 31.49 19.24
CA TYR A 21 -4.68 31.94 18.98
C TYR A 21 -5.44 32.12 20.29
N ASN A 22 -6.15 33.25 20.46
CA ASN A 22 -6.86 33.62 21.70
C ASN A 22 -6.01 33.46 22.99
N GLY A 23 -4.75 33.92 22.93
CA GLY A 23 -3.81 33.81 24.04
C GLY A 23 -3.30 32.39 24.35
N LYS A 24 -3.78 31.36 23.64
CA LYS A 24 -3.33 29.97 23.79
C LYS A 24 -2.28 29.63 22.75
N ILE A 25 -1.31 28.81 23.13
CA ILE A 25 -0.29 28.26 22.23
C ILE A 25 -0.62 26.79 21.99
N THR A 26 -0.78 26.41 20.72
CA THR A 26 -0.93 25.02 20.29
C THR A 26 0.34 24.61 19.55
N TYR A 27 0.99 23.54 20.01
CA TYR A 27 2.13 22.95 19.31
C TYR A 27 1.65 21.91 18.30
N ILE A 28 2.27 21.90 17.13
CA ILE A 28 2.00 21.01 16.01
C ILE A 28 3.23 20.15 15.80
N ARG A 29 3.03 18.84 15.77
CA ARG A 29 4.05 17.83 15.53
C ARG A 29 3.45 16.74 14.64
N ASP A 30 4.27 16.15 13.80
CA ASP A 30 3.96 14.98 13.00
C ASP A 30 4.56 13.74 13.65
N PHE A 31 3.77 12.68 13.70
CA PHE A 31 4.19 11.37 14.22
C PHE A 31 3.69 10.31 13.23
N PRO A 32 4.56 9.79 12.34
CA PRO A 32 4.16 8.84 11.32
C PRO A 32 3.77 7.52 11.98
N ILE A 33 2.47 7.21 11.98
CA ILE A 33 1.94 5.96 12.55
C ILE A 33 2.55 4.73 11.84
N SER A 34 2.69 3.64 12.58
CA SER A 34 3.29 2.42 12.09
C SER A 34 2.51 1.18 12.53
N ILE A 35 3.07 0.01 12.31
CA ILE A 35 2.47 -1.28 12.64
C ILE A 35 3.08 -1.87 13.91
N ASN A 36 2.36 -2.78 14.55
CA ASN A 36 2.95 -3.68 15.55
C ASN A 36 3.63 -4.83 14.79
N VAL A 37 4.96 -4.79 14.70
CA VAL A 37 5.74 -5.76 13.92
C VAL A 37 5.63 -7.17 14.50
N ASP A 38 5.73 -7.31 15.83
CA ASP A 38 5.73 -8.61 16.48
C ASP A 38 4.34 -9.26 16.43
N ALA A 39 3.28 -8.50 16.68
CA ALA A 39 1.91 -9.01 16.55
C ALA A 39 1.58 -9.42 15.11
N LEU A 40 2.07 -8.67 14.11
CA LEU A 40 1.90 -9.03 12.70
C LEU A 40 2.64 -10.34 12.37
N ARG A 41 3.85 -10.53 12.89
CA ARG A 41 4.62 -11.76 12.71
C ARG A 41 3.92 -12.97 13.34
N GLU A 42 3.37 -12.80 14.54
CA GLU A 42 2.58 -13.85 15.20
C GLU A 42 1.36 -14.25 14.35
N ILE A 43 0.62 -13.28 13.82
CA ILE A 43 -0.51 -13.54 12.91
C ILE A 43 -0.03 -14.28 11.65
N ALA A 44 1.11 -13.85 11.09
CA ALA A 44 1.69 -14.41 9.88
C ALA A 44 2.15 -15.88 10.03
N GLU A 45 2.36 -16.34 11.27
CA GLU A 45 2.70 -17.72 11.63
C GLU A 45 1.49 -18.59 11.97
N SER A 46 0.29 -18.02 12.04
CA SER A 46 -0.94 -18.75 12.37
C SER A 46 -1.29 -19.84 11.35
N SER A 47 -1.99 -20.87 11.82
CA SER A 47 -2.43 -21.99 10.97
C SER A 47 -3.39 -21.55 9.86
N GLU A 48 -4.24 -20.55 10.12
CA GLU A 48 -5.18 -20.01 9.13
C GLU A 48 -4.43 -19.27 8.00
N VAL A 49 -3.42 -18.45 8.33
CA VAL A 49 -2.55 -17.82 7.32
C VAL A 49 -1.82 -18.89 6.52
N ALA A 50 -1.29 -19.93 7.16
CA ALA A 50 -0.63 -21.04 6.47
C ALA A 50 -1.56 -21.76 5.49
N GLN A 51 -2.82 -22.03 5.87
CA GLN A 51 -3.82 -22.65 5.00
C GLN A 51 -4.13 -21.78 3.77
N HIS A 52 -4.35 -20.48 3.98
CA HIS A 52 -4.57 -19.55 2.87
C HIS A 52 -3.36 -19.44 1.95
N ARG A 53 -2.14 -19.41 2.51
CA ARG A 53 -0.90 -19.36 1.73
C ARG A 53 -0.76 -20.61 0.85
N THR A 54 -0.95 -21.81 1.40
CA THR A 54 -0.93 -23.06 0.62
C THR A 54 -1.98 -23.02 -0.48
N SER A 55 -3.21 -22.59 -0.17
CA SER A 55 -4.26 -22.46 -1.19
C SER A 55 -3.89 -21.49 -2.32
N PHE A 56 -3.18 -20.40 -2.02
CA PHE A 56 -2.69 -19.49 -3.06
C PHE A 56 -1.51 -20.07 -3.84
N GLU A 57 -0.59 -20.78 -3.20
CA GLU A 57 0.53 -21.45 -3.87
C GLU A 57 0.02 -22.55 -4.82
N ASP A 58 -0.98 -23.34 -4.41
CA ASP A 58 -1.59 -24.37 -5.26
C ASP A 58 -2.30 -23.78 -6.49
N ARG A 59 -2.94 -22.60 -6.33
CA ARG A 59 -3.73 -21.97 -7.40
C ARG A 59 -2.93 -21.05 -8.30
N PHE A 60 -1.92 -20.39 -7.75
CA PHE A 60 -1.25 -19.27 -8.39
C PHE A 60 0.28 -19.38 -8.39
N GLY A 61 0.84 -20.47 -7.86
CA GLY A 61 2.29 -20.64 -7.67
C GLY A 61 3.12 -20.66 -8.96
N GLU A 62 2.49 -20.92 -10.11
CA GLU A 62 3.15 -20.87 -11.42
C GLU A 62 3.30 -19.44 -11.96
N TYR A 63 2.61 -18.46 -11.39
CA TYR A 63 2.63 -17.07 -11.82
C TYR A 63 3.45 -16.20 -10.88
N ARG A 64 4.03 -15.12 -11.42
CA ARG A 64 4.48 -13.99 -10.60
C ARG A 64 3.28 -13.17 -10.15
N LEU A 65 3.26 -12.80 -8.88
CA LEU A 65 2.09 -12.16 -8.26
C LEU A 65 2.31 -10.67 -8.03
N ILE A 66 1.50 -9.85 -8.69
CA ILE A 66 1.24 -8.48 -8.28
C ILE A 66 0.09 -8.52 -7.29
N VAL A 67 0.32 -8.10 -6.05
CA VAL A 67 -0.69 -8.09 -5.00
C VAL A 67 -1.09 -6.66 -4.66
N ARG A 68 -2.38 -6.51 -4.38
CA ARG A 68 -2.94 -5.33 -3.72
C ARG A 68 -3.90 -5.76 -2.62
N VAL A 69 -3.85 -5.08 -1.48
CA VAL A 69 -4.78 -5.24 -0.38
C VAL A 69 -5.30 -3.85 -0.04
N ASP A 70 -6.60 -3.60 -0.23
CA ASP A 70 -7.17 -2.27 -0.01
C ASP A 70 -8.65 -2.33 0.39
N ARG A 71 -9.11 -1.23 0.99
CA ARG A 71 -10.54 -0.92 1.05
C ARG A 71 -11.00 -0.39 -0.30
N THR A 72 -12.26 -0.64 -0.67
CA THR A 72 -12.86 -0.11 -1.90
C THR A 72 -13.16 1.38 -1.75
N GLU A 73 -12.11 2.19 -1.73
CA GLU A 73 -12.19 3.64 -1.52
C GLU A 73 -11.54 4.38 -2.70
N PRO A 74 -12.16 5.46 -3.24
CA PRO A 74 -11.63 6.18 -4.39
C PRO A 74 -10.18 6.66 -4.25
N SER A 75 -9.76 7.02 -3.02
CA SER A 75 -8.39 7.46 -2.71
C SER A 75 -7.34 6.38 -2.99
N LYS A 76 -7.71 5.09 -2.96
CA LYS A 76 -6.83 3.94 -3.19
C LYS A 76 -6.48 3.71 -4.66
N ASN A 77 -7.15 4.42 -5.58
CA ASN A 77 -6.74 4.46 -6.99
C ASN A 77 -6.65 3.08 -7.68
N ILE A 78 -7.56 2.18 -7.28
CA ILE A 78 -7.57 0.78 -7.68
C ILE A 78 -7.72 0.64 -9.20
N VAL A 79 -8.68 1.37 -9.78
CA VAL A 79 -8.96 1.41 -11.23
C VAL A 79 -7.70 1.73 -12.04
N ARG A 80 -6.94 2.76 -11.66
CA ARG A 80 -5.68 3.10 -12.37
C ARG A 80 -4.61 2.03 -12.20
N GLY A 81 -4.61 1.31 -11.08
CA GLY A 81 -3.72 0.15 -10.92
C GLY A 81 -4.03 -0.97 -11.91
N PHE A 82 -5.31 -1.26 -12.15
CA PHE A 82 -5.71 -2.22 -13.19
C PHE A 82 -5.39 -1.71 -14.60
N GLN A 83 -5.58 -0.41 -14.86
CA GLN A 83 -5.17 0.20 -16.13
C GLN A 83 -3.65 0.13 -16.35
N ALA A 84 -2.84 0.33 -15.31
CA ALA A 84 -1.39 0.20 -15.41
C ALA A 84 -0.97 -1.26 -15.67
N PHE A 85 -1.71 -2.23 -15.13
CA PHE A 85 -1.49 -3.64 -15.45
C PHE A 85 -1.91 -4.00 -16.87
N ASP A 86 -3.02 -3.44 -17.38
CA ASP A 86 -3.40 -3.55 -18.79
C ASP A 86 -2.32 -2.99 -19.73
N GLU A 87 -1.81 -1.80 -19.40
CA GLU A 87 -0.73 -1.14 -20.13
C GLU A 87 0.55 -1.98 -20.09
N LEU A 88 0.93 -2.53 -18.92
CA LEU A 88 2.05 -3.46 -18.78
C LEU A 88 1.92 -4.64 -19.75
N LEU A 89 0.79 -5.34 -19.74
CA LEU A 89 0.58 -6.52 -20.59
C LEU A 89 0.58 -6.17 -22.08
N THR A 90 0.14 -4.97 -22.43
CA THR A 90 0.14 -4.47 -23.81
C THR A 90 1.55 -4.14 -24.29
N LEU A 91 2.34 -3.45 -23.46
CA LEU A 91 3.71 -3.02 -23.79
C LEU A 91 4.74 -4.15 -23.68
N HIS A 92 4.48 -5.11 -22.79
CA HIS A 92 5.40 -6.20 -22.44
C HIS A 92 4.71 -7.57 -22.53
N PRO A 93 4.45 -8.08 -23.76
CA PRO A 93 3.76 -9.34 -23.98
C PRO A 93 4.47 -10.56 -23.35
N GLU A 94 5.75 -10.46 -22.98
CA GLU A 94 6.48 -11.51 -22.29
C GLU A 94 5.89 -11.90 -20.93
N HIS A 95 5.05 -11.05 -20.34
CA HIS A 95 4.34 -11.29 -19.08
C HIS A 95 2.98 -11.98 -19.25
N LEU A 96 2.44 -12.06 -20.48
CA LEU A 96 1.18 -12.75 -20.76
C LEU A 96 1.27 -14.23 -20.33
N GLY A 97 0.28 -14.71 -19.57
CA GLY A 97 0.25 -16.07 -19.05
C GLY A 97 1.30 -16.38 -17.98
N LYS A 98 2.07 -15.39 -17.51
CA LYS A 98 3.14 -15.57 -16.49
C LYS A 98 2.97 -14.70 -15.26
N VAL A 99 2.18 -13.64 -15.35
CA VAL A 99 1.95 -12.68 -14.26
C VAL A 99 0.45 -12.63 -13.96
N MET A 100 0.10 -12.56 -12.68
CA MET A 100 -1.27 -12.35 -12.23
C MET A 100 -1.36 -11.17 -11.27
N PHE A 101 -2.47 -10.44 -11.36
CA PHE A 101 -2.82 -9.38 -10.42
C PHE A 101 -3.88 -9.88 -9.45
N LEU A 102 -3.50 -10.08 -8.19
CA LEU A 102 -4.39 -10.49 -7.11
C LEU A 102 -4.80 -9.28 -6.25
N ALA A 103 -6.07 -8.88 -6.33
CA ALA A 103 -6.63 -7.79 -5.55
C ALA A 103 -7.54 -8.33 -4.45
N LEU A 104 -7.15 -8.13 -3.19
CA LEU A 104 -7.98 -8.42 -2.02
C LEU A 104 -8.65 -7.13 -1.55
N LEU A 105 -9.97 -7.05 -1.73
CA LEU A 105 -10.73 -5.83 -1.55
C LEU A 105 -11.76 -5.96 -0.42
N VAL A 106 -11.76 -4.98 0.48
CA VAL A 106 -12.74 -4.88 1.56
C VAL A 106 -13.75 -3.78 1.21
N PRO A 107 -15.04 -4.11 1.02
CA PRO A 107 -16.08 -3.11 0.83
C PRO A 107 -16.08 -2.07 1.95
N SER A 108 -16.23 -0.80 1.62
CA SER A 108 -16.22 0.28 2.60
C SER A 108 -17.32 1.28 2.29
N ARG A 109 -18.01 1.78 3.32
CA ARG A 109 -19.03 2.83 3.24
C ARG A 109 -20.07 2.59 2.15
N MET A 110 -20.63 1.37 2.12
CA MET A 110 -21.60 0.96 1.10
C MET A 110 -22.94 1.72 1.19
N GLU A 111 -23.13 2.53 2.23
CA GLU A 111 -24.21 3.50 2.36
C GLU A 111 -24.01 4.79 1.53
N VAL A 112 -22.81 5.01 0.97
CA VAL A 112 -22.45 6.17 0.16
C VAL A 112 -22.40 5.78 -1.31
N HIS A 113 -23.15 6.48 -2.16
CA HIS A 113 -23.32 6.13 -3.58
C HIS A 113 -22.00 6.12 -4.34
N GLU A 114 -21.12 7.09 -4.07
CA GLU A 114 -19.80 7.21 -4.70
C GLU A 114 -18.90 5.99 -4.43
N TYR A 115 -19.10 5.29 -3.31
CA TYR A 115 -18.36 4.05 -3.00
C TYR A 115 -18.93 2.84 -3.73
N GLN A 116 -20.25 2.81 -3.96
CA GLN A 116 -20.89 1.78 -4.78
C GLN A 116 -20.47 1.90 -6.24
N ASP A 117 -20.56 3.11 -6.81
CA ASP A 117 -20.16 3.40 -8.18
C ASP A 117 -18.69 3.04 -8.41
N TYR A 118 -17.83 3.35 -7.43
CA TYR A 118 -16.42 2.99 -7.49
C TYR A 118 -16.18 1.48 -7.47
N LEU A 119 -16.98 0.72 -6.73
CA LEU A 119 -16.95 -0.74 -6.74
C LEU A 119 -17.40 -1.30 -8.11
N ASP A 120 -18.38 -0.70 -8.74
CA ASP A 120 -18.78 -1.11 -10.09
C ASP A 120 -17.68 -0.79 -11.12
N GLU A 121 -17.07 0.39 -11.02
CA GLU A 121 -15.95 0.79 -11.88
C GLU A 121 -14.74 -0.12 -11.75
N LEU A 122 -14.37 -0.53 -10.52
CA LEU A 122 -13.22 -1.42 -10.31
C LEU A 122 -13.51 -2.82 -10.85
N MET A 123 -14.73 -3.34 -10.70
CA MET A 123 -15.10 -4.66 -11.21
C MET A 123 -15.12 -4.64 -12.75
N ALA A 124 -15.65 -3.57 -13.34
CA ALA A 124 -15.62 -3.36 -14.78
C ALA A 124 -14.18 -3.20 -15.31
N ALA A 125 -13.30 -2.50 -14.58
CA ALA A 125 -11.90 -2.35 -14.96
C ALA A 125 -11.15 -3.69 -14.95
N ALA A 126 -11.29 -4.49 -13.89
CA ALA A 126 -10.73 -5.84 -13.84
C ALA A 126 -11.26 -6.72 -14.99
N GLY A 127 -12.58 -6.68 -15.23
CA GLY A 127 -13.23 -7.41 -16.32
C GLY A 127 -12.69 -7.02 -17.70
N ARG A 128 -12.43 -5.73 -17.95
CA ARG A 128 -11.83 -5.28 -19.22
C ARG A 128 -10.43 -5.86 -19.45
N VAL A 129 -9.59 -5.92 -18.42
CA VAL A 129 -8.25 -6.54 -18.53
C VAL A 129 -8.38 -8.03 -18.84
N ASN A 130 -9.28 -8.73 -18.12
CA ASN A 130 -9.49 -10.16 -18.31
C ASN A 130 -10.04 -10.49 -19.71
N VAL A 131 -10.96 -9.69 -20.24
CA VAL A 131 -11.49 -9.88 -21.60
C VAL A 131 -10.42 -9.61 -22.67
N LYS A 132 -9.57 -8.60 -22.46
CA LYS A 132 -8.56 -8.20 -23.44
C LYS A 132 -7.39 -9.19 -23.51
N HIS A 133 -6.94 -9.71 -22.37
CA HIS A 133 -5.70 -10.49 -22.29
C HIS A 133 -5.89 -11.95 -21.85
N GLY A 134 -7.00 -12.27 -21.18
CA GLY A 134 -7.23 -13.59 -20.60
C GLY A 134 -7.47 -14.69 -21.63
N THR A 135 -7.33 -15.92 -21.17
CA THR A 135 -7.61 -17.14 -21.93
C THR A 135 -8.52 -18.05 -21.10
N SER A 136 -8.85 -19.24 -21.61
CA SER A 136 -9.61 -20.23 -20.84
C SER A 136 -8.88 -20.68 -19.56
N GLU A 137 -7.54 -20.68 -19.59
CA GLU A 137 -6.68 -21.20 -18.54
C GLU A 137 -6.05 -20.10 -17.67
N TRP A 138 -6.19 -18.83 -18.06
CA TRP A 138 -5.51 -17.71 -17.41
C TRP A 138 -6.44 -16.50 -17.25
N GLU A 139 -6.66 -16.12 -15.99
CA GLU A 139 -7.39 -14.92 -15.57
C GLU A 139 -6.36 -13.87 -15.08
N PRO A 140 -6.03 -12.84 -15.89
CA PRO A 140 -4.97 -11.88 -15.54
C PRO A 140 -5.20 -11.14 -14.22
N VAL A 141 -6.44 -10.77 -13.91
CA VAL A 141 -6.83 -10.03 -12.70
C VAL A 141 -7.83 -10.85 -11.90
N ARG A 142 -7.43 -11.26 -10.69
CA ARG A 142 -8.30 -11.93 -9.72
C ARG A 142 -8.69 -10.96 -8.61
N VAL A 143 -9.99 -10.69 -8.48
CA VAL A 143 -10.53 -9.89 -7.38
C VAL A 143 -11.17 -10.81 -6.34
N LEU A 144 -10.74 -10.68 -5.08
CA LEU A 144 -11.34 -11.35 -3.93
C LEU A 144 -11.94 -10.30 -3.00
N VAL A 145 -13.27 -10.31 -2.89
CA VAL A 145 -14.00 -9.36 -2.03
C VAL A 145 -14.24 -9.99 -0.65
N GLY A 146 -14.11 -9.21 0.41
CA GLY A 146 -14.55 -9.56 1.76
C GLY A 146 -13.47 -9.41 2.83
N GLU A 147 -13.93 -9.21 4.05
CA GLU A 147 -13.10 -9.02 5.25
C GLU A 147 -12.51 -10.35 5.73
N ASN A 148 -11.27 -10.62 5.32
CA ASN A 148 -10.47 -11.70 5.88
C ASN A 148 -9.00 -11.24 5.93
N TYR A 149 -8.57 -10.81 7.13
CA TYR A 149 -7.23 -10.25 7.33
C TYR A 149 -6.15 -11.33 7.18
N GLN A 150 -6.37 -12.54 7.70
CA GLN A 150 -5.45 -13.67 7.57
C GLN A 150 -5.18 -14.03 6.11
N ARG A 151 -6.22 -14.01 5.27
CA ARG A 151 -6.11 -14.17 3.82
C ARG A 151 -5.29 -13.06 3.17
N ALA A 152 -5.43 -11.82 3.64
CA ALA A 152 -4.59 -10.70 3.18
C ALA A 152 -3.12 -10.88 3.59
N VAL A 153 -2.84 -11.23 4.85
CA VAL A 153 -1.48 -11.53 5.32
C VAL A 153 -0.88 -12.68 4.51
N ALA A 154 -1.64 -13.74 4.23
CA ALA A 154 -1.18 -14.84 3.38
C ALA A 154 -0.78 -14.40 1.96
N ALA A 155 -1.57 -13.50 1.34
CA ALA A 155 -1.21 -12.92 0.04
C ALA A 155 0.04 -12.03 0.14
N LEU A 156 0.17 -11.26 1.22
CA LEU A 156 1.34 -10.43 1.48
C LEU A 156 2.63 -11.25 1.66
N GLN A 157 2.53 -12.51 2.13
CA GLN A 157 3.68 -13.41 2.26
C GLN A 157 4.27 -13.88 0.93
N ILE A 158 3.50 -13.85 -0.17
CA ILE A 158 3.86 -14.52 -1.44
C ILE A 158 3.88 -13.61 -2.66
N TYR A 159 3.72 -12.29 -2.50
CA TYR A 159 3.79 -11.38 -3.64
C TYR A 159 5.22 -11.26 -4.20
N ASP A 160 5.30 -11.03 -5.52
CA ASP A 160 6.52 -10.61 -6.21
C ASP A 160 6.57 -9.08 -6.35
N VAL A 161 5.40 -8.44 -6.51
CA VAL A 161 5.24 -6.99 -6.46
C VAL A 161 4.04 -6.61 -5.60
N LEU A 162 4.19 -5.65 -4.70
CA LEU A 162 3.11 -5.04 -3.93
C LEU A 162 2.84 -3.64 -4.47
N LEU A 163 1.63 -3.39 -4.97
CA LEU A 163 1.27 -2.11 -5.60
C LEU A 163 0.42 -1.22 -4.68
N VAL A 164 1.05 -0.15 -4.19
CA VAL A 164 0.42 0.91 -3.39
C VAL A 164 0.45 2.22 -4.17
N ASN A 165 -0.59 2.50 -4.95
CA ASN A 165 -0.65 3.66 -5.87
C ASN A 165 -1.71 4.71 -5.48
N SER A 166 -2.05 4.81 -4.18
CA SER A 166 -3.07 5.75 -3.69
C SER A 166 -2.83 7.19 -4.18
N ILE A 167 -3.90 7.91 -4.52
CA ILE A 167 -3.84 9.33 -4.92
C ILE A 167 -3.52 10.23 -3.72
N ASN A 168 -4.03 9.87 -2.56
CA ASN A 168 -3.77 10.56 -1.31
C ASN A 168 -4.07 9.59 -0.16
N ASP A 169 -3.08 9.30 0.66
CA ASP A 169 -3.21 8.37 1.78
C ASP A 169 -2.36 8.87 2.94
N GLY A 170 -2.98 9.07 4.10
CA GLY A 170 -2.29 9.66 5.26
C GLY A 170 -1.07 8.85 5.70
N MET A 171 -1.07 7.53 5.49
CA MET A 171 0.10 6.68 5.75
C MET A 171 0.18 5.46 4.83
N ASN A 172 -0.90 4.69 4.68
CA ASN A 172 -0.91 3.33 4.14
C ASN A 172 -0.09 2.31 4.96
N LEU A 173 -0.77 1.56 5.84
CA LEU A 173 -0.13 0.53 6.66
C LEU A 173 0.19 -0.75 5.87
N VAL A 174 -0.53 -1.04 4.78
CA VAL A 174 -0.25 -2.21 3.92
C VAL A 174 1.16 -2.11 3.32
N ALA A 175 1.61 -0.90 2.97
CA ALA A 175 2.98 -0.65 2.52
C ALA A 175 4.05 -1.00 3.57
N LYS A 176 3.67 -1.05 4.86
CA LYS A 176 4.52 -1.49 5.97
C LYS A 176 4.34 -2.98 6.26
N GLU A 177 3.10 -3.47 6.32
CA GLU A 177 2.79 -4.88 6.58
C GLU A 177 3.42 -5.81 5.54
N GLY A 178 3.31 -5.45 4.26
CA GLY A 178 3.78 -6.26 3.13
C GLY A 178 5.25 -6.66 3.26
N PRO A 179 6.20 -5.71 3.24
CA PRO A 179 7.62 -6.02 3.40
C PRO A 179 7.94 -6.79 4.68
N THR A 180 7.22 -6.53 5.78
CA THR A 180 7.46 -7.19 7.08
C THR A 180 7.17 -8.69 7.05
N VAL A 181 6.17 -9.14 6.28
CA VAL A 181 5.78 -10.56 6.23
C VAL A 181 6.18 -11.27 4.94
N ASN A 182 6.62 -10.54 3.90
CA ASN A 182 6.92 -11.13 2.61
C ASN A 182 8.08 -12.14 2.67
N ARG A 183 7.87 -13.32 2.08
CA ARG A 183 8.86 -14.42 2.09
C ARG A 183 9.68 -14.52 0.80
N ARG A 184 9.39 -13.66 -0.19
CA ARG A 184 9.96 -13.70 -1.55
C ARG A 184 10.84 -12.49 -1.87
N TYR A 185 11.03 -11.58 -0.91
CA TYR A 185 11.66 -10.28 -1.10
C TYR A 185 10.98 -9.48 -2.23
N GLY A 186 9.66 -9.53 -2.32
CA GLY A 186 8.89 -8.84 -3.34
C GLY A 186 9.10 -7.32 -3.30
N VAL A 187 8.99 -6.68 -4.46
CA VAL A 187 9.24 -5.25 -4.63
C VAL A 187 8.01 -4.45 -4.22
N LEU A 188 8.19 -3.42 -3.39
CA LEU A 188 7.15 -2.44 -3.08
C LEU A 188 7.15 -1.32 -4.12
N ILE A 189 6.04 -1.15 -4.84
CA ILE A 189 5.77 0.05 -5.64
C ILE A 189 4.89 0.98 -4.80
N LEU A 190 5.32 2.24 -4.64
CA LEU A 190 4.73 3.17 -3.70
C LEU A 190 4.48 4.55 -4.32
N SER A 191 3.27 5.07 -4.16
CA SER A 191 2.95 6.44 -4.56
C SER A 191 3.71 7.47 -3.73
N GLU A 192 4.26 8.48 -4.40
CA GLU A 192 4.87 9.67 -3.77
C GLU A 192 3.92 10.45 -2.85
N THR A 193 2.61 10.26 -3.02
CA THR A 193 1.53 10.95 -2.27
C THR A 193 0.99 10.15 -1.09
N THR A 194 1.58 8.99 -0.81
CA THR A 194 1.26 8.17 0.36
C THR A 194 2.17 8.54 1.53
N GLY A 195 1.64 8.71 2.74
CA GLY A 195 2.44 9.12 3.90
C GLY A 195 3.65 8.20 4.18
N ALA A 196 3.51 6.89 3.97
CA ALA A 196 4.62 5.94 4.10
C ALA A 196 5.79 6.22 3.16
N HIS A 197 5.59 6.97 2.06
CA HIS A 197 6.67 7.38 1.15
C HIS A 197 7.79 8.11 1.90
N GLN A 198 7.46 8.93 2.91
CA GLN A 198 8.47 9.67 3.67
C GLN A 198 9.48 8.74 4.36
N GLN A 199 9.05 7.54 4.76
CA GLN A 199 9.89 6.56 5.45
C GLN A 199 10.44 5.50 4.47
N LEU A 200 9.64 5.09 3.48
CA LEU A 200 9.91 3.88 2.68
C LEU A 200 10.53 4.15 1.29
N ASN A 201 10.66 5.41 0.86
CA ASN A 201 11.15 5.73 -0.49
C ASN A 201 12.50 5.09 -0.86
N VAL A 202 13.41 4.90 0.10
CA VAL A 202 14.75 4.35 -0.15
C VAL A 202 14.72 2.86 -0.54
N GLY A 203 13.67 2.13 -0.12
CA GLY A 203 13.48 0.71 -0.43
C GLY A 203 12.37 0.44 -1.45
N ALA A 204 11.57 1.46 -1.81
CA ALA A 204 10.43 1.32 -2.71
C ALA A 204 10.75 1.81 -4.14
N SER A 205 10.01 1.32 -5.12
CA SER A 205 9.93 1.95 -6.45
C SER A 205 8.85 3.02 -6.42
N VAL A 206 9.27 4.29 -6.40
CA VAL A 206 8.35 5.42 -6.24
C VAL A 206 7.68 5.79 -7.56
N ILE A 207 6.38 6.02 -7.54
CA ILE A 207 5.57 6.39 -8.71
C ILE A 207 4.71 7.63 -8.45
N SER A 208 4.35 8.34 -9.52
CA SER A 208 3.28 9.32 -9.47
C SER A 208 1.92 8.61 -9.60
N PRO A 209 0.93 8.88 -8.73
CA PRO A 209 -0.29 8.07 -8.66
C PRO A 209 -1.18 8.15 -9.90
N CYS A 210 -1.11 9.24 -10.66
CA CYS A 210 -1.94 9.44 -11.86
C CYS A 210 -1.25 8.99 -13.15
N ASP A 211 0.04 8.64 -13.10
CA ASP A 211 0.80 8.21 -14.27
C ASP A 211 0.65 6.70 -14.49
N VAL A 212 -0.33 6.33 -15.33
CA VAL A 212 -0.62 4.93 -15.67
C VAL A 212 0.55 4.28 -16.42
N TYR A 213 1.17 5.01 -17.34
CA TYR A 213 2.32 4.51 -18.12
C TYR A 213 3.55 4.33 -17.23
N GLY A 214 3.88 5.33 -16.41
CA GLY A 214 4.98 5.24 -15.44
C GLY A 214 4.76 4.10 -14.43
N THR A 215 3.52 3.89 -13.99
CA THR A 215 3.18 2.74 -13.13
C THR A 215 3.39 1.40 -13.86
N ALA A 216 3.04 1.32 -15.15
CA ALA A 216 3.25 0.12 -15.96
C ALA A 216 4.75 -0.20 -16.14
N GLN A 217 5.57 0.82 -16.39
CA GLN A 217 7.03 0.68 -16.46
C GLN A 217 7.61 0.24 -15.11
N ALA A 218 7.17 0.85 -14.00
CA ALA A 218 7.60 0.45 -12.66
C ALA A 218 7.22 -1.01 -12.34
N LEU A 219 6.05 -1.48 -12.78
CA LEU A 219 5.65 -2.88 -12.68
C LEU A 219 6.58 -3.80 -13.48
N HIS A 220 6.90 -3.43 -14.73
CA HIS A 220 7.83 -4.19 -15.57
C HIS A 220 9.22 -4.29 -14.93
N GLU A 221 9.78 -3.17 -14.47
CA GLU A 221 11.07 -3.11 -13.78
C GLU A 221 11.07 -3.94 -12.50
N ALA A 222 10.02 -3.82 -11.68
CA ALA A 222 9.87 -4.56 -10.43
C ALA A 222 9.83 -6.08 -10.66
N LEU A 223 9.09 -6.53 -11.68
CA LEU A 223 9.02 -7.94 -12.06
C LEU A 223 10.38 -8.46 -12.56
N ASN A 224 11.17 -7.65 -13.25
CA ASN A 224 12.47 -8.04 -13.79
C ASN A 224 13.66 -7.72 -12.88
N MET A 225 13.40 -7.19 -11.68
CA MET A 225 14.45 -6.78 -10.75
C MET A 225 15.29 -7.98 -10.28
N PRO A 226 16.64 -7.88 -10.34
CA PRO A 226 17.53 -8.94 -9.88
C PRO A 226 17.29 -9.33 -8.42
N ALA A 227 17.43 -10.62 -8.10
CA ALA A 227 17.15 -11.15 -6.76
C ALA A 227 17.95 -10.46 -5.64
N GLU A 228 19.24 -10.14 -5.88
CA GLU A 228 20.07 -9.45 -4.89
C GLU A 228 19.59 -8.02 -4.63
N GLU A 229 19.18 -7.30 -5.68
CA GLU A 229 18.63 -5.95 -5.53
C GLU A 229 17.30 -5.97 -4.78
N ARG A 230 16.40 -6.91 -5.12
CA ARG A 230 15.13 -7.12 -4.42
C ARG A 230 15.35 -7.37 -2.93
N LYS A 231 16.28 -8.25 -2.59
CA LYS A 231 16.61 -8.61 -1.21
C LYS A 231 17.16 -7.42 -0.43
N GLU A 232 18.07 -6.65 -1.02
CA GLU A 232 18.64 -5.45 -0.39
C GLU A 232 17.58 -4.38 -0.14
N ARG A 233 16.71 -4.12 -1.12
CA ARG A 233 15.59 -3.17 -0.97
C ARG A 233 14.60 -3.62 0.10
N ALA A 234 14.19 -4.90 0.09
CA ALA A 234 13.30 -5.46 1.09
C ALA A 234 13.87 -5.35 2.51
N LYS A 235 15.17 -5.65 2.68
CA LYS A 235 15.85 -5.51 3.97
C LYS A 235 15.80 -4.07 4.49
N ARG A 236 16.08 -3.07 3.66
CA ARG A 236 16.00 -1.65 4.05
C ARG A 236 14.60 -1.21 4.48
N LEU A 237 13.56 -1.74 3.80
CA LEU A 237 12.17 -1.50 4.19
C LEU A 237 11.92 -2.05 5.60
N VAL A 238 12.24 -3.33 5.83
CA VAL A 238 12.04 -3.99 7.12
C VAL A 238 12.79 -3.28 8.24
N GLU A 239 14.08 -2.97 8.06
CA GLU A 239 14.90 -2.26 9.05
C GLU A 239 14.30 -0.89 9.43
N THR A 240 13.72 -0.18 8.47
CA THR A 240 13.06 1.11 8.73
C THR A 240 11.76 0.93 9.51
N ILE A 241 10.96 -0.07 9.15
CA ILE A 241 9.67 -0.36 9.80
C ILE A 241 9.88 -0.84 11.24
N GLU A 242 10.88 -1.70 11.49
CA GLU A 242 11.22 -2.20 12.83
C GLU A 242 11.75 -1.08 13.75
N ARG A 243 12.54 -0.16 13.21
CA ARG A 243 13.07 0.97 13.98
C ARG A 243 11.98 1.98 14.37
N GLU A 244 10.95 2.11 13.55
CA GLU A 244 9.90 3.13 13.65
C GLU A 244 8.53 2.45 13.73
N ASP A 245 8.40 1.48 14.62
CA ASP A 245 7.20 0.68 14.86
C ASP A 245 6.11 1.45 15.65
N ILE A 246 5.00 0.78 15.98
CA ILE A 246 3.89 1.41 16.71
C ILE A 246 4.29 1.85 18.12
N GLU A 247 5.19 1.13 18.78
CA GLU A 247 5.66 1.51 20.12
C GLU A 247 6.48 2.78 20.05
N ARG A 248 7.40 2.89 19.08
CA ARG A 248 8.16 4.11 18.83
C ARG A 248 7.26 5.30 18.52
N TRP A 249 6.22 5.10 17.72
CA TRP A 249 5.21 6.12 17.42
C TRP A 249 4.50 6.64 18.67
N LEU A 250 4.12 5.75 19.60
CA LEU A 250 3.48 6.12 20.86
C LEU A 250 4.46 6.83 21.80
N CYS A 251 5.64 6.26 22.02
CA CYS A 251 6.66 6.82 22.89
C CYS A 251 7.06 8.24 22.45
N TRP A 252 7.21 8.46 21.15
CA TRP A 252 7.59 9.78 20.63
C TRP A 252 6.52 10.85 20.93
N GLN A 253 5.24 10.50 20.89
CA GLN A 253 4.16 11.42 21.30
C GLN A 253 4.22 11.74 22.80
N LEU A 254 4.44 10.73 23.65
CA LEU A 254 4.52 10.90 25.09
C LEU A 254 5.75 11.74 25.49
N GLU A 255 6.90 11.49 24.87
CA GLU A 255 8.12 12.30 25.02
C GLU A 255 7.87 13.75 24.61
N ALA A 256 7.19 13.96 23.48
CA ALA A 256 6.86 15.29 23.01
C ALA A 256 5.94 16.04 23.99
N VAL A 257 4.90 15.38 24.52
CA VAL A 257 4.02 15.98 25.54
C VAL A 257 4.79 16.28 26.83
N ALA A 258 5.60 15.35 27.31
CA ALA A 258 6.42 15.56 28.52
C ALA A 258 7.41 16.72 28.36
N SER A 259 7.95 16.92 27.16
CA SER A 259 8.88 18.03 26.85
C SER A 259 8.24 19.42 26.93
N LEU A 260 6.90 19.52 26.83
CA LEU A 260 6.20 20.79 26.86
C LEU A 260 6.18 21.43 28.27
N LYS A 261 6.63 20.72 29.32
CA LYS A 261 6.67 21.21 30.71
C LYS A 261 5.36 21.93 31.10
N LEU A 262 4.23 21.34 30.73
CA LEU A 262 2.89 21.80 31.12
C LEU A 262 2.71 21.74 32.64
#